data_AF-A0A559J177-F1
#
_entry.id   AF-A0A559J177-F1
#
_cell.length_a   1.000
_cell.length_b   1.000
_cell.length_c   1.000
_cell.angle_alpha   90.00
_cell.angle_beta   90.00
_cell.angle_gamma   90.00
#
_symmetry.space_group_name_H-M   'P 1'
#
loop_
_entity.id
_entity.type
_entity.pdbx_description
1 polymer ?
#
loop_
_entity_poly.entity_id
_entity_poly.type
_entity_poly.pdbx_seq_one_letter_code
_entity_poly.pdbx_strand_id
1 'polypeptide(L)'
;MKKIKSMYVWGIVVILLLTSACGGAAQSGSPASPPAEQKPVDQQVKKERTQSLIKQVPILMIVDQTKQEGFEGNMFYFTVEQVPEGYALAEMKWISDNHQIVSTFEEASKNGATGGDGFYLSGNGQYSGFIYDDKMKGEQGQVVFVFRNDDKEELTWKQNITLK
;
A
#
# COMPACT_ATOMS: atom_id res chain seq x y z
N MET A 1 6.41 -39.40 -3.06
CA MET A 1 6.17 -39.53 -1.61
C MET A 1 7.43 -40.03 -0.90
N LYS A 2 8.11 -39.19 -0.12
CA LYS A 2 9.12 -39.61 0.86
C LYS A 2 8.95 -38.71 2.09
N LYS A 3 8.56 -39.32 3.21
CA LYS A 3 8.38 -38.67 4.51
C LYS A 3 9.72 -38.69 5.24
N ILE A 4 10.14 -37.54 5.78
CA ILE A 4 11.21 -37.49 6.79
C ILE A 4 10.60 -36.83 8.03
N LYS A 5 10.72 -37.53 9.15
CA LYS A 5 10.16 -37.19 10.47
C LYS A 5 11.20 -36.42 11.28
N SER A 6 10.71 -35.40 12.00
CA SER A 6 11.00 -35.01 13.39
C SER A 6 12.45 -34.93 13.88
N MET A 7 12.88 -33.77 14.40
CA MET A 7 13.09 -33.58 15.85
C MET A 7 13.48 -32.14 16.22
N TYR A 8 12.91 -31.72 17.35
CA TYR A 8 13.12 -30.48 18.12
C TYR A 8 14.56 -30.29 18.61
N VAL A 9 15.01 -29.03 18.72
CA VAL A 9 15.91 -28.60 19.81
C VAL A 9 15.49 -27.21 20.31
N TRP A 10 15.31 -27.15 21.62
CA TRP A 10 14.97 -26.02 22.47
C TRP A 10 16.17 -25.08 22.65
N GLY A 11 15.95 -23.76 22.74
CA GLY A 11 16.96 -22.79 23.13
C GLY A 11 16.33 -21.67 23.96
N ILE A 12 16.34 -21.84 25.27
CA ILE A 12 15.96 -20.85 26.29
C ILE A 12 17.17 -19.92 26.55
N VAL A 13 16.92 -18.77 27.20
CA VAL A 13 17.81 -18.03 28.14
C VAL A 13 18.40 -16.75 27.54
N VAL A 14 18.42 -15.53 28.14
CA VAL A 14 17.84 -14.84 29.32
C VAL A 14 18.29 -13.36 29.20
N ILE A 15 17.40 -12.42 29.56
CA ILE A 15 17.60 -11.14 30.27
C ILE A 15 18.84 -10.27 29.98
N LEU A 16 18.59 -8.97 29.71
CA LEU A 16 19.33 -7.88 30.36
C LEU A 16 18.45 -6.63 30.52
N LEU A 17 18.09 -6.36 31.77
CA LEU A 17 17.53 -5.12 32.29
C LEU A 17 18.60 -4.02 32.25
N LEU A 18 18.24 -2.81 31.80
CA LEU A 18 18.91 -1.58 32.22
C LEU A 18 17.85 -0.58 32.67
N THR A 19 17.76 -0.47 33.99
CA THR A 19 17.07 0.56 34.75
C THR A 19 17.82 1.88 34.60
N SER A 20 17.18 2.93 34.07
CA SER A 20 17.71 4.29 34.11
C SER A 20 17.56 4.86 35.52
N ALA A 21 18.69 5.19 36.13
CA ALA A 21 18.79 5.78 37.45
C ALA A 21 18.31 7.25 37.49
N CYS A 22 17.81 7.61 38.67
CA CYS A 22 17.46 8.94 39.16
C CYS A 22 18.56 9.99 38.93
N GLY A 23 18.17 11.20 38.51
CA GLY A 23 18.94 12.43 38.69
C GLY A 23 18.07 13.44 39.44
N GLY A 24 18.34 13.61 40.74
CA GLY A 24 17.60 14.54 41.61
C GLY A 24 18.11 15.97 41.49
N ALA A 25 17.20 16.92 41.61
CA ALA A 25 17.50 18.30 41.99
C ALA A 25 16.47 18.74 43.03
N ALA A 26 16.94 19.05 44.23
CA ALA A 26 16.16 19.74 45.25
C ALA A 26 16.81 21.10 45.49
N GLN A 27 16.09 22.19 45.20
CA GLN A 27 16.20 23.41 46.01
C GLN A 27 14.94 24.26 45.86
N SER A 28 14.28 24.45 47.00
CA SER A 28 13.07 25.23 47.21
C SER A 28 13.37 26.73 47.24
N GLY A 29 12.50 27.52 46.61
CA GLY A 29 12.44 28.98 46.76
C GLY A 29 11.48 29.62 45.76
N SER A 30 10.30 30.04 46.21
CA SER A 30 9.30 30.87 45.49
C SER A 30 9.09 32.16 46.30
N PRO A 31 8.43 33.24 45.81
CA PRO A 31 7.54 33.32 44.64
C PRO A 31 7.67 34.59 43.75
N ALA A 32 7.33 34.51 42.45
CA ALA A 32 6.82 35.65 41.67
C ALA A 32 6.23 35.22 40.30
N SER A 33 4.89 35.35 40.19
CA SER A 33 4.02 35.54 39.01
C SER A 33 4.02 34.54 37.82
N PRO A 34 2.84 34.21 37.25
CA PRO A 34 2.69 33.14 36.25
C PRO A 34 2.87 33.64 34.81
N PRO A 35 3.46 32.83 33.92
CA PRO A 35 3.11 32.84 32.52
C PRO A 35 2.52 31.50 32.08
N ALA A 36 1.29 31.61 31.56
CA ALA A 36 0.68 30.83 30.49
C ALA A 36 1.07 29.34 30.32
N GLU A 37 0.10 28.51 30.66
CA GLU A 37 -0.23 27.20 30.10
C GLU A 37 0.28 26.97 28.66
N GLN A 38 1.39 26.25 28.51
CA GLN A 38 1.80 25.68 27.23
C GLN A 38 1.07 24.34 27.01
N LYS A 39 -0.06 24.41 26.31
CA LYS A 39 -0.63 23.24 25.62
C LYS A 39 0.39 22.74 24.56
N PRO A 40 0.57 21.43 24.39
CA PRO A 40 1.40 20.87 23.33
C PRO A 40 0.69 21.01 21.98
N VAL A 41 0.80 22.18 21.34
CA VAL A 41 0.16 22.50 20.04
C VAL A 41 1.05 22.09 18.85
N ASP A 42 2.33 21.84 19.06
CA ASP A 42 3.29 21.69 17.94
C ASP A 42 3.24 20.35 17.19
N GLN A 43 2.71 19.29 17.80
CA GLN A 43 2.64 17.98 17.14
C GLN A 43 1.46 17.84 16.17
N GLN A 44 0.29 18.41 16.50
CA GLN A 44 -0.89 18.36 15.64
C GLN A 44 -0.71 19.21 14.37
N VAL A 45 -0.19 20.44 14.51
CA VAL A 45 0.01 21.35 13.37
C VAL A 45 1.06 20.81 12.37
N LYS A 46 2.10 20.14 12.87
CA LYS A 46 3.11 19.51 12.01
C LYS A 46 2.55 18.28 11.30
N LYS A 47 1.80 17.41 11.99
CA LYS A 47 1.20 16.22 11.38
C LYS A 47 0.16 16.62 10.32
N GLU A 48 -0.67 17.62 10.57
CA GLU A 48 -1.65 18.12 9.60
C GLU A 48 -1.02 18.80 8.38
N ARG A 49 0.01 19.64 8.59
CA ARG A 49 0.71 20.29 7.46
C ARG A 49 1.48 19.27 6.62
N THR A 50 2.16 18.31 7.25
CA THR A 50 2.85 17.22 6.54
C THR A 50 1.85 16.32 5.82
N GLN A 51 0.72 15.98 6.45
CA GLN A 51 -0.34 15.19 5.80
C GLN A 51 -0.94 15.94 4.60
N SER A 52 -1.16 17.25 4.73
CA SER A 52 -1.64 18.09 3.63
C SER A 52 -0.63 18.16 2.48
N LEU A 53 0.67 18.27 2.78
CA LEU A 53 1.74 18.27 1.76
C LEU A 53 1.89 16.90 1.08
N ILE A 54 1.79 15.79 1.82
CA ILE A 54 1.79 14.43 1.25
C ILE A 54 0.56 14.25 0.33
N LYS A 55 -0.61 14.75 0.74
CA LYS A 55 -1.83 14.74 -0.10
C LYS A 55 -1.74 15.63 -1.34
N GLN A 56 -0.79 16.58 -1.41
CA GLN A 56 -0.55 17.40 -2.61
C GLN A 56 0.36 16.72 -3.64
N VAL A 57 1.11 15.68 -3.25
CA VAL A 57 1.88 14.88 -4.21
C VAL A 57 0.88 14.06 -5.05
N PRO A 58 0.86 14.20 -6.39
CA PRO A 58 -0.08 13.46 -7.22
C PRO A 58 0.33 11.99 -7.33
N ILE A 59 -0.67 11.13 -7.47
CA ILE A 59 -0.46 9.75 -7.93
C ILE A 59 -0.33 9.77 -9.44
N LEU A 60 0.79 9.25 -9.96
CA LEU A 60 1.01 9.09 -11.40
C LEU A 60 1.00 7.60 -11.75
N MET A 61 0.16 7.26 -12.71
CA MET A 61 -0.03 5.90 -13.19
C MET A 61 -0.14 5.88 -14.70
N ILE A 62 0.34 4.78 -15.29
CA ILE A 62 0.20 4.48 -16.70
C ILE A 62 -0.64 3.21 -16.84
N VAL A 63 -1.60 3.21 -17.75
CA VAL A 63 -2.35 2.02 -18.19
C VAL A 63 -2.08 1.83 -19.67
N ASP A 64 -1.44 0.72 -20.02
CA ASP A 64 -1.03 0.41 -21.38
C ASP A 64 -1.80 -0.80 -21.93
N GLN A 65 -2.59 -0.55 -22.98
CA GLN A 65 -3.34 -1.58 -23.70
C GLN A 65 -2.73 -1.87 -25.08
N THR A 66 -1.43 -1.62 -25.25
CA THR A 66 -0.72 -1.95 -26.49
C THR A 66 -0.67 -3.47 -26.65
N LYS A 67 -1.04 -3.95 -27.84
CA LYS A 67 -1.02 -5.37 -28.15
C LYS A 67 0.41 -5.91 -28.03
N GLN A 68 0.56 -6.97 -27.24
CA GLN A 68 1.82 -7.68 -27.10
C GLN A 68 1.97 -8.70 -28.23
N GLU A 69 3.08 -8.65 -28.94
CA GLU A 69 3.44 -9.68 -29.92
C GLU A 69 3.79 -10.98 -29.19
N GLY A 70 3.22 -12.11 -29.64
CA GLY A 70 3.50 -13.43 -29.06
C GLY A 70 2.76 -13.77 -27.76
N PHE A 71 1.88 -12.90 -27.26
CA PHE A 71 0.94 -13.23 -26.19
C PHE A 71 -0.43 -13.56 -26.78
N GLU A 72 -0.96 -14.76 -26.48
CA GLU A 72 -2.32 -15.14 -26.81
C GLU A 72 -3.25 -14.81 -25.63
N GLY A 73 -4.18 -13.88 -25.83
CA GLY A 73 -5.15 -13.45 -24.82
C GLY A 73 -5.36 -11.93 -24.83
N ASN A 74 -6.21 -11.44 -23.92
CA ASN A 74 -6.43 -10.01 -23.75
C ASN A 74 -5.88 -9.55 -22.39
N MET A 75 -5.18 -8.42 -22.42
CA MET A 75 -4.61 -7.84 -21.22
C MET A 75 -4.39 -6.34 -21.35
N PHE A 76 -4.16 -5.69 -20.22
CA PHE A 76 -3.47 -4.42 -20.16
C PHE A 76 -2.42 -4.44 -19.05
N TYR A 77 -1.37 -3.64 -19.21
CA TYR A 77 -0.38 -3.39 -18.17
C TYR A 77 -0.72 -2.13 -17.40
N PHE A 78 -0.24 -2.06 -16.17
CA PHE A 78 -0.21 -0.81 -15.44
C PHE A 78 1.14 -0.62 -14.76
N THR A 79 1.55 0.64 -14.64
CA THR A 79 2.74 1.05 -13.91
C THR A 79 2.38 2.13 -12.91
N VAL A 80 2.86 1.98 -11.67
CA VAL A 80 2.82 3.03 -10.66
C VAL A 80 4.13 3.82 -10.77
N GLU A 81 4.08 5.00 -11.37
CA GLU A 81 5.24 5.87 -11.56
C GLU A 81 5.54 6.69 -10.31
N GLN A 82 4.47 7.13 -9.63
CA GLN A 82 4.59 7.97 -8.44
C GLN A 82 3.40 7.75 -7.50
N VAL A 83 3.70 7.69 -6.21
CA VAL A 83 2.72 7.68 -5.13
C VAL A 83 3.29 8.54 -3.98
N PRO A 84 2.45 9.22 -3.18
CA PRO A 84 2.92 9.93 -2.00
C PRO A 84 3.65 9.02 -1.01
N GLU A 85 4.63 9.58 -0.31
CA GLU A 85 5.40 8.85 0.70
C GLU A 85 4.48 8.22 1.77
N GLY A 86 4.77 6.98 2.14
CA GLY A 86 4.01 6.22 3.13
C GLY A 86 2.74 5.56 2.59
N TYR A 87 2.36 5.79 1.32
CA TYR A 87 1.26 5.08 0.68
C TYR A 87 1.78 3.95 -0.20
N ALA A 88 1.11 2.80 -0.13
CA ALA A 88 1.40 1.63 -0.95
C ALA A 88 0.14 1.12 -1.64
N LEU A 89 0.29 0.48 -2.80
CA LEU A 89 -0.83 -0.13 -3.51
C LEU A 89 -1.47 -1.21 -2.62
N ALA A 90 -2.77 -1.10 -2.39
CA ALA A 90 -3.52 -1.98 -1.52
C ALA A 90 -4.54 -2.83 -2.29
N GLU A 91 -5.20 -2.25 -3.28
CA GLU A 91 -6.29 -2.90 -4.02
C GLU A 91 -6.39 -2.36 -5.46
N MET A 92 -6.77 -3.25 -6.38
CA MET A 92 -7.07 -2.94 -7.78
C MET A 92 -8.47 -3.40 -8.14
N LYS A 93 -9.15 -2.62 -8.99
CA LYS A 93 -10.52 -2.93 -9.41
C LYS A 93 -10.73 -2.67 -10.89
N TRP A 94 -11.50 -3.53 -11.52
CA TRP A 94 -12.20 -3.27 -12.77
C TRP A 94 -13.68 -3.16 -12.46
N ILE A 95 -14.29 -2.03 -12.81
CA ILE A 95 -15.71 -1.77 -12.55
C ILE A 95 -16.34 -1.34 -13.87
N SER A 96 -17.38 -2.06 -14.28
CA SER A 96 -18.15 -1.83 -15.50
C SER A 96 -19.60 -2.19 -15.23
N ASP A 97 -20.47 -2.02 -16.22
CA ASP A 97 -21.90 -2.36 -16.07
C ASP A 97 -22.12 -3.87 -15.88
N ASN A 98 -21.24 -4.73 -16.42
CA ASN A 98 -21.42 -6.19 -16.36
C ASN A 98 -20.44 -6.88 -15.40
N HIS A 99 -19.30 -6.26 -15.09
CA HIS A 99 -18.27 -6.86 -14.25
C HIS A 99 -17.79 -5.93 -13.13
N GLN A 100 -17.63 -6.53 -11.95
CA GLN A 100 -16.90 -5.94 -10.82
C GLN A 100 -15.84 -6.95 -10.36
N ILE A 101 -14.60 -6.70 -10.72
CA ILE A 101 -13.45 -7.52 -10.33
C ILE A 101 -12.61 -6.70 -9.36
N VAL A 102 -12.28 -7.31 -8.23
CA VAL A 102 -11.49 -6.70 -7.17
C VAL A 102 -10.37 -7.66 -6.82
N SER A 103 -9.16 -7.14 -6.67
CA SER A 103 -8.01 -7.89 -6.20
C SER A 103 -7.24 -7.08 -5.19
N THR A 104 -6.97 -7.68 -4.03
CA THR A 104 -5.99 -7.14 -3.09
C THR A 104 -4.57 -7.27 -3.65
N PHE A 105 -3.61 -6.53 -3.07
CA PHE A 105 -2.20 -6.67 -3.40
C PHE A 105 -1.70 -8.12 -3.23
N GLU A 106 -2.14 -8.81 -2.17
CA GLU A 106 -1.74 -10.20 -1.90
C GLU A 106 -2.27 -11.16 -2.97
N GLU A 107 -3.55 -11.06 -3.32
CA GLU A 107 -4.17 -11.89 -4.37
C GLU A 107 -3.51 -11.67 -5.72
N ALA A 108 -3.26 -10.42 -6.11
CA ALA A 108 -2.61 -10.13 -7.37
C ALA A 108 -1.15 -10.60 -7.39
N SER A 109 -0.43 -10.51 -6.26
CA SER A 109 0.93 -11.04 -6.14
C SER A 109 0.94 -12.56 -6.28
N LYS A 110 -0.05 -13.25 -5.70
CA LYS A 110 -0.23 -14.68 -5.87
C LYS A 110 -0.52 -15.03 -7.33
N ASN A 111 -1.44 -14.31 -7.98
CA ASN A 111 -1.74 -14.50 -9.40
C ASN A 111 -0.49 -14.34 -10.28
N GLY A 112 0.36 -13.34 -9.99
CA GLY A 112 1.61 -13.14 -10.72
C GLY A 112 2.64 -14.25 -10.48
N ALA A 113 2.63 -14.88 -9.30
CA ALA A 113 3.55 -15.97 -8.97
C ALA A 113 3.08 -17.34 -9.51
N THR A 114 1.77 -17.59 -9.55
CA THR A 114 1.22 -18.92 -9.91
C THR A 114 0.56 -18.96 -11.29
N GLY A 115 0.39 -17.80 -11.93
CA GLY A 115 -0.58 -17.63 -13.01
C GLY A 115 -2.01 -17.51 -12.45
N GLY A 116 -2.84 -16.74 -13.15
CA GLY A 116 -4.24 -16.51 -12.81
C GLY A 116 -4.83 -15.37 -13.62
N ASP A 117 -6.16 -15.35 -13.71
CA ASP A 117 -6.90 -14.28 -14.39
C ASP A 117 -7.08 -13.05 -13.50
N GLY A 118 -7.48 -11.94 -14.10
CA GLY A 118 -7.68 -10.69 -13.42
C GLY A 118 -6.36 -9.96 -13.14
N PHE A 119 -6.29 -9.23 -12.03
CA PHE A 119 -5.10 -8.47 -11.73
C PHE A 119 -3.96 -9.36 -11.26
N TYR A 120 -2.74 -9.05 -11.70
CA TYR A 120 -1.52 -9.72 -11.28
C TYR A 120 -0.38 -8.73 -11.03
N LEU A 121 0.51 -9.10 -10.12
CA LEU A 121 1.73 -8.38 -9.76
C LEU A 121 2.90 -9.36 -9.75
N SER A 122 3.98 -9.06 -10.47
CA SER A 122 5.18 -9.89 -10.46
C SER A 122 6.45 -9.06 -10.62
N GLY A 123 7.61 -9.63 -10.28
CA GLY A 123 8.92 -8.96 -10.37
C GLY A 123 8.97 -7.63 -9.60
N ASN A 124 8.49 -7.61 -8.34
CA ASN A 124 8.37 -6.40 -7.51
C ASN A 124 7.47 -5.29 -8.10
N GLY A 125 6.51 -5.66 -8.95
CA GLY A 125 5.61 -4.72 -9.62
C GLY A 125 6.10 -4.28 -10.99
N GLN A 126 7.28 -4.73 -11.44
CA GLN A 126 7.79 -4.46 -12.79
C GLN A 126 6.92 -5.07 -13.89
N TYR A 127 6.26 -6.20 -13.59
CA TYR A 127 5.39 -6.90 -14.53
C TYR A 127 4.02 -7.03 -13.88
N SER A 128 3.20 -6.00 -14.10
CA SER A 128 1.89 -5.84 -13.46
C SER A 128 0.83 -5.56 -14.52
N GLY A 129 -0.33 -6.18 -14.37
CA GLY A 129 -1.38 -6.04 -15.36
C GLY A 129 -2.70 -6.65 -14.95
N PHE A 130 -3.59 -6.72 -15.92
CA PHE A 130 -4.91 -7.29 -15.81
C PHE A 130 -5.18 -8.16 -17.03
N ILE A 131 -5.40 -9.46 -16.82
CA ILE A 131 -5.77 -10.42 -17.87
C ILE A 131 -7.28 -10.60 -17.83
N TYR A 132 -7.92 -10.63 -19.01
CA TYR A 132 -9.37 -10.75 -19.11
C TYR A 132 -9.83 -11.62 -20.28
N ASP A 133 -11.00 -12.22 -20.09
CA ASP A 133 -11.68 -13.04 -21.07
C ASP A 133 -12.07 -12.25 -22.33
N ASP A 134 -12.11 -12.91 -23.49
CA ASP A 134 -12.59 -12.34 -24.76
C ASP A 134 -13.98 -11.69 -24.66
N LYS A 135 -14.84 -12.21 -23.77
CA LYS A 135 -16.20 -11.69 -23.54
C LYS A 135 -16.22 -10.27 -22.96
N MET A 136 -15.12 -9.84 -22.35
CA MET A 136 -14.97 -8.49 -21.77
C MET A 136 -14.40 -7.48 -22.77
N LYS A 137 -13.96 -7.94 -23.95
CA LYS A 137 -13.43 -7.06 -24.99
C LYS A 137 -14.47 -6.03 -25.44
N GLY A 138 -14.06 -4.78 -25.54
CA GLY A 138 -14.96 -3.65 -25.86
C GLY A 138 -15.78 -3.16 -24.68
N GLU A 139 -15.68 -3.79 -23.50
CA GLU A 139 -16.35 -3.31 -22.30
C GLU A 139 -15.79 -1.96 -21.87
N GLN A 140 -16.70 -1.01 -21.62
CA GLN A 140 -16.38 0.28 -21.05
C GLN A 140 -16.48 0.19 -19.53
N GLY A 141 -15.47 0.69 -18.85
CA GLY A 141 -15.41 0.65 -17.41
C GLY A 141 -14.36 1.57 -16.85
N GLN A 142 -14.19 1.47 -15.55
CA GLN A 142 -13.23 2.21 -14.77
C GLN A 142 -12.25 1.22 -14.13
N VAL A 143 -10.97 1.46 -14.38
CA VAL A 143 -9.92 0.86 -13.55
C VAL A 143 -9.68 1.75 -12.34
N VAL A 144 -9.59 1.15 -11.17
CA VAL A 144 -9.43 1.83 -9.88
C VAL A 144 -8.24 1.23 -9.14
N PHE A 145 -7.33 2.07 -8.67
CA PHE A 145 -6.22 1.67 -7.81
C PHE A 145 -6.33 2.41 -6.48
N VAL A 146 -6.36 1.65 -5.40
CA VAL A 146 -6.43 2.15 -4.02
C VAL A 146 -5.06 2.02 -3.39
N PHE A 147 -4.55 3.13 -2.88
CA PHE A 147 -3.31 3.21 -2.14
C PHE A 147 -3.62 3.49 -0.68
N ARG A 148 -2.96 2.80 0.23
CA ARG A 148 -3.22 2.89 1.67
C ARG A 148 -1.93 3.11 2.44
N ASN A 149 -1.98 3.93 3.47
CA ASN A 149 -0.88 4.12 4.42
C ASN A 149 -1.10 3.32 5.72
N ASP A 150 -0.13 3.39 6.63
CA ASP A 150 -0.18 2.68 7.92
C ASP A 150 -1.31 3.18 8.84
N ASP A 151 -1.66 4.47 8.72
CA ASP A 151 -2.80 5.11 9.41
C ASP A 151 -4.18 4.73 8.78
N LYS A 152 -4.19 3.83 7.78
CA LYS A 152 -5.36 3.35 7.03
C LYS A 152 -6.08 4.41 6.21
N GLU A 153 -5.47 5.56 5.98
CA GLU A 153 -5.97 6.53 5.02
C GLU A 153 -5.78 6.02 3.60
N GLU A 154 -6.74 6.33 2.74
CA GLU A 154 -6.75 5.89 1.36
C GLU A 154 -6.63 7.05 0.39
N LEU A 155 -5.85 6.83 -0.66
CA LEU A 155 -5.86 7.61 -1.88
C LEU A 155 -6.33 6.71 -3.02
N THR A 156 -7.01 7.29 -4.00
CA THR A 156 -7.53 6.52 -5.12
C THR A 156 -7.18 7.20 -6.42
N TRP A 157 -6.64 6.41 -7.35
CA TRP A 157 -6.49 6.79 -8.74
C TRP A 157 -7.50 6.03 -9.60
N LYS A 158 -8.08 6.70 -10.59
CA LYS A 158 -9.15 6.16 -11.44
C LYS A 158 -8.95 6.58 -12.89
N GLN A 159 -9.23 5.66 -13.81
CA GLN A 159 -9.29 5.99 -15.23
C GLN A 159 -10.41 5.21 -15.90
N ASN A 160 -11.21 5.91 -16.71
CA ASN A 160 -12.19 5.26 -17.58
C ASN A 160 -11.48 4.79 -18.86
N ILE A 161 -11.65 3.52 -19.22
CA ILE A 161 -11.06 2.91 -20.41
C ILE A 161 -12.07 1.98 -21.08
N THR A 162 -11.83 1.66 -22.34
CA THR A 162 -12.47 0.56 -23.05
C THR A 162 -11.45 -0.56 -23.19
N LEU A 163 -11.80 -1.80 -22.82
CA LEU A 163 -10.91 -2.95 -22.99
C LEU A 163 -10.72 -3.25 -24.48
N LYS A 164 -9.47 -3.35 -24.93
CA LYS A 164 -9.11 -3.44 -26.35
C LYS A 164 -9.10 -4.84 -26.94
#